data_AF-A0A6P8KID3-F1
#
_entry.id   AF-A0A6P8KID3-F1
#
_cell.length_a   1.000
_cell.length_b   1.000
_cell.length_c   1.000
_cell.angle_alpha   90.00
_cell.angle_beta   90.00
_cell.angle_gamma   90.00
#
_symmetry.space_group_name_H-M   'P 1'
#
loop_
_entity.id
_entity.type
_entity.pdbx_description
1 polymer ?
#
loop_
_entity_poly.entity_id
_entity_poly.type
_entity_poly.pdbx_seq_one_letter_code
_entity_poly.pdbx_strand_id
1 'polypeptide(L)'
;MSSPQSNEHKVDASWIGWFVGNKSNEFVCRVPIDFIDDKFNLTGLEYSEDTVNVILEPYFDRSVAWVSGHEEKLYGMIHAKYIMTERGVEDMRLKYEMGDFGSCPKFYCKGQKALPVGLSDEWGHSTVKIYCPSCRDVFRPRYRPKLDGAMFGTSFPHLFFMELPMLRPEPPVEKYVPRLHGFQLHESAFMPLDPRDSSRESSPKSFKSSSPSFFPD
;
A
#
# COMPACT_ATOMS: atom_id res chain seq x y z
N MET A 1 31.90 -39.51 -20.13
CA MET A 1 30.95 -38.59 -20.82
C MET A 1 29.57 -38.95 -20.31
N SER A 2 28.78 -38.12 -19.66
CA SER A 2 28.91 -36.74 -19.20
C SER A 2 27.97 -36.63 -18.00
N SER A 3 28.38 -35.95 -16.93
CA SER A 3 27.53 -35.68 -15.77
C SER A 3 26.30 -34.87 -16.19
N PRO A 4 25.12 -35.08 -15.58
CA PRO A 4 23.97 -34.24 -15.85
C PRO A 4 24.27 -32.85 -15.29
N GLN A 5 24.35 -31.86 -16.18
CA GLN A 5 24.31 -30.46 -15.79
C GLN A 5 22.98 -30.24 -15.05
N SER A 6 23.07 -30.02 -13.74
CA SER A 6 21.99 -29.45 -12.97
C SER A 6 21.58 -28.14 -13.63
N ASN A 7 20.33 -28.06 -14.08
CA ASN A 7 19.65 -26.80 -14.30
C ASN A 7 19.52 -26.09 -12.93
N GLU A 8 20.62 -25.51 -12.46
CA GLU A 8 20.54 -24.40 -11.51
C GLU A 8 19.78 -23.31 -12.25
N HIS A 9 18.57 -23.01 -11.79
CA HIS A 9 17.96 -21.71 -12.06
C HIS A 9 19.04 -20.67 -11.78
N LYS A 10 19.57 -20.04 -12.83
CA LYS A 10 20.51 -18.93 -12.68
C LYS A 10 19.80 -17.92 -11.79
N VAL A 11 20.17 -17.86 -10.52
CA VAL A 11 19.75 -16.81 -9.61
C VAL A 11 20.16 -15.53 -10.32
N ASP A 12 19.18 -14.68 -10.58
CA ASP A 12 19.41 -13.41 -11.23
C ASP A 12 20.39 -12.60 -10.39
N ALA A 13 21.65 -12.63 -10.80
CA ALA A 13 22.77 -12.05 -10.09
C ALA A 13 22.87 -10.54 -10.31
N SER A 14 21.94 -9.92 -11.05
CA SER A 14 21.96 -8.48 -11.30
C SER A 14 21.65 -7.67 -10.04
N TRP A 15 22.02 -6.38 -10.02
CA TRP A 15 21.66 -5.48 -8.92
C TRP A 15 20.13 -5.43 -8.71
N ILE A 16 19.37 -5.35 -9.82
CA ILE A 16 17.90 -5.37 -9.76
C ILE A 16 17.39 -6.70 -9.18
N GLY A 17 17.99 -7.83 -9.59
CA GLY A 17 17.65 -9.16 -9.08
C GLY A 17 17.86 -9.26 -7.58
N TRP A 18 19.00 -8.78 -7.09
CA TRP A 18 19.29 -8.66 -5.67
C TRP A 18 18.30 -7.73 -4.95
N PHE A 19 18.04 -6.54 -5.50
CA PHE A 19 17.19 -5.53 -4.85
C PHE A 19 15.74 -6.01 -4.71
N VAL A 20 15.14 -6.51 -5.79
CA VAL A 20 13.75 -7.01 -5.82
C VAL A 20 13.61 -8.35 -5.08
N GLY A 21 14.67 -9.17 -5.05
CA GLY A 21 14.70 -10.44 -4.31
C GLY A 21 14.74 -10.28 -2.78
N ASN A 22 15.03 -9.08 -2.26
CA ASN A 22 15.01 -8.84 -0.82
C ASN A 22 13.58 -8.88 -0.27
N LYS A 23 13.35 -9.66 0.80
CA LYS A 23 12.04 -9.73 1.48
C LYS A 23 11.51 -8.38 1.99
N SER A 24 12.39 -7.42 2.25
CA SER A 24 11.98 -6.06 2.63
C SER A 24 11.36 -5.26 1.46
N ASN A 25 11.56 -5.72 0.24
CA ASN A 25 11.28 -5.02 -1.00
C ASN A 25 10.16 -5.71 -1.82
N GLU A 26 9.39 -6.60 -1.19
CA GLU A 26 8.36 -7.43 -1.83
C GLU A 26 7.30 -6.65 -2.61
N PHE A 27 7.10 -5.34 -2.33
CA PHE A 27 6.12 -4.53 -3.05
C PHE A 27 6.64 -4.05 -4.41
N VAL A 28 7.95 -4.06 -4.63
CA VAL A 28 8.57 -3.53 -5.84
C VAL A 28 8.52 -4.61 -6.93
N CYS A 29 8.11 -4.26 -8.15
CA CYS A 29 8.24 -5.14 -9.31
C CYS A 29 9.60 -4.94 -9.99
N ARG A 30 10.01 -5.91 -10.81
CA ARG A 30 11.22 -5.79 -11.62
C ARG A 30 10.95 -4.80 -12.76
N VAL A 31 11.70 -3.71 -12.83
CA VAL A 31 11.67 -2.79 -13.97
C VAL A 31 12.54 -3.40 -15.09
N PRO A 32 12.02 -3.50 -16.32
CA PRO A 32 12.79 -3.97 -17.48
C PRO A 32 14.00 -3.09 -17.78
N ILE A 33 15.12 -3.71 -18.17
CA ILE A 33 16.37 -2.99 -18.48
C ILE A 33 16.17 -2.00 -19.63
N ASP A 34 15.41 -2.37 -20.66
CA ASP A 34 15.10 -1.49 -21.81
C ASP A 34 14.33 -0.22 -21.40
N PHE A 35 13.52 -0.29 -20.33
CA PHE A 35 12.86 0.89 -19.78
C PHE A 35 13.84 1.84 -19.09
N ILE A 36 14.84 1.29 -18.40
CA ILE A 36 15.88 2.06 -17.68
C ILE A 36 16.91 2.64 -18.66
N ASP A 37 17.28 1.88 -19.69
CA ASP A 37 18.23 2.28 -20.74
C ASP A 37 17.71 3.45 -21.58
N ASP A 38 16.39 3.56 -21.76
CA ASP A 38 15.79 4.70 -22.44
C ASP A 38 15.80 5.95 -21.54
N LYS A 39 16.80 6.81 -21.78
CA LYS A 39 16.99 8.09 -21.06
C LYS A 39 15.76 9.00 -21.07
N PHE A 40 14.85 8.86 -22.03
CA PHE A 40 13.60 9.63 -22.03
C PHE A 40 12.76 9.33 -20.78
N ASN A 41 12.71 8.06 -20.34
CA ASN A 41 11.97 7.66 -19.14
C ASN A 41 12.59 8.25 -17.85
N LEU A 42 13.89 8.53 -17.87
CA LEU A 42 14.62 9.11 -16.74
C LEU A 42 14.48 10.64 -16.65
N THR A 43 13.85 11.29 -17.63
CA THR A 43 13.68 12.75 -17.67
C THR A 43 13.05 13.30 -16.39
N GLY A 44 13.66 14.32 -15.80
CA GLY A 44 13.18 14.96 -14.56
C GLY A 44 13.57 14.25 -13.26
N LEU A 45 14.34 13.15 -13.35
CA LEU A 45 14.98 12.55 -12.19
C LEU A 45 16.39 13.12 -12.01
N GLU A 46 16.81 13.30 -10.76
CA GLU A 46 18.19 13.63 -10.42
C GLU A 46 19.00 12.33 -10.30
N TYR A 47 19.98 12.14 -11.18
CA TYR A 47 20.85 10.96 -11.16
C TYR A 47 22.26 11.24 -11.72
N SER A 48 23.21 10.36 -11.40
CA SER A 48 24.49 10.27 -12.09
C SER A 48 24.54 9.01 -12.95
N GLU A 49 25.31 9.04 -14.04
CA GLU A 49 25.51 7.88 -14.91
C GLU A 49 26.11 6.70 -14.12
N ASP A 50 26.97 6.96 -13.12
CA ASP A 50 27.50 5.93 -12.23
C ASP A 50 26.40 5.18 -11.46
N THR A 51 25.39 5.89 -10.95
CA THR A 51 24.26 5.25 -10.25
C THR A 51 23.45 4.36 -11.20
N VAL A 52 23.23 4.81 -12.44
CA VAL A 52 22.54 4.01 -13.46
C VAL A 52 23.35 2.76 -13.82
N ASN A 53 24.66 2.90 -14.01
CA ASN A 53 25.56 1.79 -14.30
C ASN A 53 25.52 0.71 -13.21
N VAL A 54 25.46 1.11 -11.93
CA VAL A 54 25.32 0.14 -10.82
C VAL A 54 23.97 -0.56 -10.85
N ILE A 55 22.87 0.15 -11.10
CA ILE A 55 21.53 -0.46 -11.21
C ILE A 55 21.48 -1.48 -12.34
N LEU A 56 22.14 -1.19 -13.46
CA LEU A 56 22.18 -2.04 -14.65
C LEU A 56 23.23 -3.15 -14.59
N GLU A 57 24.00 -3.26 -13.51
CA GLU A 57 25.07 -4.25 -13.38
C GLU A 57 24.51 -5.69 -13.47
N PRO A 58 24.90 -6.47 -14.50
CA PRO A 58 24.43 -7.85 -14.67
C PRO A 58 24.95 -8.82 -13.59
N TYR A 59 26.06 -8.46 -12.92
CA TYR A 59 26.67 -9.27 -11.86
C TYR A 59 26.98 -8.41 -10.64
N PHE A 60 26.04 -8.34 -9.71
CA PHE A 60 26.14 -7.57 -8.49
C PHE A 60 26.53 -8.46 -7.29
N ASP A 61 27.74 -8.25 -6.80
CA ASP A 61 28.21 -8.84 -5.55
C ASP A 61 28.19 -7.81 -4.42
N ARG A 62 27.21 -7.94 -3.53
CA ARG A 62 27.04 -7.07 -2.35
C ARG A 62 28.24 -7.07 -1.41
N SER A 63 29.07 -8.12 -1.41
CA SER A 63 30.23 -8.21 -0.51
C SER A 63 31.36 -7.26 -0.92
N VAL A 64 31.41 -6.88 -2.20
CA VAL A 64 32.45 -6.00 -2.77
C VAL A 64 31.91 -4.66 -3.26
N ALA A 65 30.62 -4.60 -3.61
CA ALA A 65 30.02 -3.39 -4.15
C ALA A 65 29.69 -2.36 -3.06
N TRP A 66 30.13 -1.13 -3.25
CA TRP A 66 29.73 0.00 -2.41
C TRP A 66 28.38 0.53 -2.88
N VAL A 67 27.34 0.38 -2.05
CA VAL A 67 26.00 0.92 -2.32
C VAL A 67 25.79 2.14 -1.42
N SER A 68 25.63 3.30 -2.04
CA SER A 68 25.49 4.59 -1.34
C SER A 68 24.06 4.85 -0.87
N GLY A 69 23.09 4.11 -1.42
CA GLY A 69 21.65 4.33 -1.24
C GLY A 69 21.06 5.20 -2.36
N HIS A 70 21.90 5.84 -3.17
CA HIS A 70 21.45 6.60 -4.34
C HIS A 70 20.82 5.68 -5.39
N GLU A 71 21.30 4.43 -5.48
CA GLU A 71 20.82 3.40 -6.39
C GLU A 71 19.40 2.97 -6.03
N GLU A 72 19.13 2.78 -4.73
CA GLU A 72 17.78 2.49 -4.22
C GLU A 72 16.82 3.66 -4.48
N LYS A 73 17.25 4.89 -4.21
CA LYS A 73 16.45 6.08 -4.49
C LYS A 73 16.13 6.18 -5.98
N LEU A 74 17.14 6.10 -6.84
CA LEU A 74 16.96 6.22 -8.28
C LEU A 74 16.07 5.11 -8.83
N TYR A 75 16.35 3.85 -8.50
CA TYR A 75 15.52 2.72 -8.94
C TYR A 75 14.08 2.85 -8.46
N GLY A 76 13.88 3.33 -7.22
CA GLY A 76 12.57 3.64 -6.68
C GLY A 76 11.80 4.69 -7.49
N MET A 77 12.45 5.80 -7.84
CA MET A 77 11.82 6.85 -8.66
C MET A 77 11.54 6.38 -10.09
N ILE A 78 12.41 5.53 -10.65
CA ILE A 78 12.17 4.89 -11.95
C ILE A 78 10.98 3.94 -11.86
N HIS A 79 10.90 3.13 -10.81
CA HIS A 79 9.80 2.22 -10.55
C HIS A 79 8.46 2.98 -10.48
N ALA A 80 8.41 4.12 -9.79
CA ALA A 80 7.22 4.96 -9.72
C ALA A 80 6.71 5.41 -11.09
N LYS A 81 7.62 5.67 -12.04
CA LYS A 81 7.26 5.95 -13.43
C LYS A 81 6.86 4.70 -14.20
N TYR A 82 7.59 3.60 -14.02
CA TYR A 82 7.35 2.35 -14.72
C TYR A 82 5.96 1.79 -14.45
N ILE A 83 5.52 1.76 -13.18
CA ILE A 83 4.21 1.22 -12.80
C ILE A 83 3.03 2.06 -13.30
N MET A 84 3.29 3.23 -13.87
CA MET A 84 2.29 4.06 -14.54
C MET A 84 2.15 3.74 -16.04
N THR A 85 2.95 2.82 -16.57
CA THR A 85 2.85 2.31 -17.95
C THR A 85 1.98 1.06 -18.00
N GLU A 86 1.47 0.70 -19.18
CA GLU A 86 0.68 -0.53 -19.39
C GLU A 86 1.44 -1.79 -18.92
N ARG A 87 2.72 -1.92 -19.28
CA ARG A 87 3.57 -3.06 -18.85
C ARG A 87 3.76 -3.09 -17.34
N GLY A 88 4.02 -1.93 -16.72
CA GLY A 88 4.21 -1.85 -15.27
C GLY A 88 2.92 -2.11 -14.48
N VAL A 89 1.76 -1.68 -14.99
CA VAL A 89 0.46 -2.03 -14.41
C VAL A 89 0.24 -3.55 -14.44
N GLU A 90 0.58 -4.22 -15.54
CA GLU A 90 0.46 -5.67 -15.68
C GLU A 90 1.40 -6.43 -14.73
N ASP A 91 2.66 -6.00 -14.61
CA ASP A 91 3.59 -6.60 -13.65
C ASP A 91 3.10 -6.46 -12.20
N MET A 92 2.54 -5.29 -11.87
CA MET A 92 1.94 -5.05 -10.55
C MET A 92 0.61 -5.81 -10.36
N ARG A 93 -0.14 -6.11 -11.43
CA ARG A 93 -1.36 -6.92 -11.40
C ARG A 93 -1.04 -8.33 -10.92
N LEU A 94 0.03 -8.95 -11.44
CA LEU A 94 0.46 -10.28 -11.02
C LEU A 94 0.74 -10.33 -9.51
N LYS A 95 1.44 -9.33 -8.99
CA LYS A 95 1.72 -9.19 -7.54
C LYS A 95 0.44 -8.94 -6.72
N TYR A 96 -0.47 -8.11 -7.25
CA TYR A 96 -1.78 -7.85 -6.64
C TYR A 96 -2.59 -9.15 -6.52
N GLU A 97 -2.61 -9.97 -7.58
CA GLU A 97 -3.32 -11.25 -7.59
C GLU A 97 -2.69 -12.30 -6.66
N MET A 98 -1.37 -12.25 -6.47
CA MET A 98 -0.69 -13.07 -5.46
C MET A 98 -0.95 -12.59 -4.02
N GLY A 99 -1.35 -11.33 -3.84
CA GLY A 99 -1.59 -10.74 -2.52
C GLY A 99 -0.31 -10.23 -1.84
N ASP A 100 0.75 -9.99 -2.62
CA ASP A 100 2.07 -9.56 -2.13
C ASP A 100 2.00 -8.25 -1.32
N PHE A 101 1.06 -7.37 -1.67
CA PHE A 101 0.86 -6.08 -0.99
C PHE A 101 0.08 -6.19 0.32
N GLY A 102 -0.44 -7.38 0.63
CA GLY A 102 -1.29 -7.65 1.77
C GLY A 102 -2.76 -7.26 1.54
N SER A 103 -3.48 -7.12 2.65
CA SER A 103 -4.93 -6.96 2.66
C SER A 103 -5.40 -5.88 3.63
N CYS A 104 -6.61 -5.38 3.38
CA CYS A 104 -7.26 -4.38 4.21
C CYS A 104 -7.41 -4.86 5.66
N PRO A 105 -7.06 -4.03 6.66
CA PRO A 105 -7.25 -4.38 8.06
C PRO A 105 -8.69 -4.22 8.55
N LYS A 106 -9.59 -3.54 7.81
CA LYS A 106 -10.99 -3.39 8.22
C LYS A 106 -11.71 -4.73 8.13
N PHE A 107 -12.36 -5.13 9.23
CA PHE A 107 -13.08 -6.40 9.35
C PHE A 107 -14.06 -6.64 8.19
N TYR A 108 -14.91 -5.66 7.88
CA TYR A 108 -15.94 -5.78 6.84
C TYR A 108 -15.41 -5.73 5.40
N CYS A 109 -14.13 -5.44 5.19
CA CYS A 109 -13.49 -5.62 3.89
C CYS A 109 -13.14 -7.08 3.60
N LYS A 110 -13.39 -8.02 4.54
CA LYS A 110 -13.27 -9.48 4.34
C LYS A 110 -11.93 -9.90 3.72
N GLY A 111 -10.84 -9.24 4.12
CA GLY A 111 -9.50 -9.55 3.60
C GLY A 111 -9.20 -9.04 2.19
N GLN A 112 -9.94 -8.04 1.69
CA GLN A 112 -9.71 -7.40 0.39
C GLN A 112 -8.22 -7.10 0.15
N LYS A 113 -7.66 -7.61 -0.95
CA LYS A 113 -6.29 -7.32 -1.38
C LYS A 113 -6.12 -5.83 -1.67
N ALA A 114 -4.99 -5.28 -1.23
CA ALA A 114 -4.66 -3.87 -1.32
C ALA A 114 -3.57 -3.62 -2.37
N LEU A 115 -3.35 -2.34 -2.72
CA LEU A 115 -2.25 -1.91 -3.58
C LEU A 115 -1.31 -0.99 -2.80
N PRO A 116 -0.01 -0.93 -3.14
CA PRO A 116 0.92 0.01 -2.53
C PRO A 116 0.59 1.44 -2.99
N VAL A 117 0.80 2.42 -2.10
CA VAL A 117 0.56 3.84 -2.38
C VAL A 117 1.51 4.72 -1.58
N GLY A 118 2.01 5.77 -2.21
CA GLY A 118 2.72 6.88 -1.58
C GLY A 118 1.75 7.94 -1.03
N LEU A 119 2.12 8.60 0.06
CA LEU A 119 1.41 9.80 0.53
C LEU A 119 2.02 11.10 -0.02
N SER A 120 3.16 10.99 -0.67
CA SER A 120 3.88 12.05 -1.37
C SER A 120 4.61 11.40 -2.55
N ASP A 121 4.80 12.17 -3.62
CA ASP A 121 5.68 11.82 -4.74
C ASP A 121 7.13 12.28 -4.48
N GLU A 122 7.38 12.98 -3.36
CA GLU A 122 8.70 13.42 -2.91
C GLU A 122 9.35 12.40 -1.96
N TRP A 123 10.59 12.03 -2.28
CA TRP A 123 11.38 11.07 -1.50
C TRP A 123 11.63 11.54 -0.06
N GLY A 124 11.52 10.64 0.90
CA GLY A 124 11.83 10.87 2.31
C GLY A 124 10.64 11.37 3.15
N HIS A 125 9.48 11.63 2.55
CA HIS A 125 8.31 12.19 3.24
C HIS A 125 7.57 11.15 4.08
N SER A 126 7.40 9.94 3.55
CA SER A 126 6.72 8.85 4.22
C SER A 126 7.05 7.53 3.56
N THR A 127 7.12 6.46 4.36
CA THR A 127 7.16 5.10 3.81
C THR A 127 5.89 4.75 3.03
N VAL A 128 5.95 3.69 2.23
CA VAL A 128 4.80 3.14 1.51
C VAL A 128 3.63 2.80 2.45
N LYS A 129 2.42 3.04 1.96
CA LYS A 129 1.14 2.66 2.58
C LYS A 129 0.41 1.67 1.66
N ILE A 130 -0.72 1.15 2.11
CA ILE A 130 -1.58 0.32 1.27
C ILE A 130 -2.96 0.97 1.10
N TYR A 131 -3.45 1.01 -0.13
CA TYR A 131 -4.78 1.46 -0.49
C TYR A 131 -5.72 0.26 -0.63
N CYS A 132 -6.82 0.27 0.11
CA CYS A 132 -7.88 -0.73 -0.04
C CYS A 132 -8.93 -0.24 -1.06
N PRO A 133 -9.15 -0.96 -2.16
CA PRO A 133 -10.13 -0.56 -3.16
C PRO A 133 -11.59 -0.77 -2.74
N SER A 134 -11.87 -1.67 -1.79
CA SER A 134 -13.25 -1.92 -1.32
C SER A 134 -13.74 -0.79 -0.41
N CYS A 135 -12.99 -0.44 0.65
CA CYS A 135 -13.39 0.67 1.52
C CYS A 135 -12.84 2.04 1.11
N ARG A 136 -12.01 2.11 0.07
CA ARG A 136 -11.43 3.35 -0.51
C ARG A 136 -10.66 4.18 0.52
N ASP A 137 -9.80 3.51 1.27
CA ASP A 137 -9.09 4.10 2.40
C ASP A 137 -7.64 3.60 2.45
N VAL A 138 -6.77 4.35 3.10
CA VAL A 138 -5.32 4.10 3.15
C VAL A 138 -4.89 3.64 4.53
N PHE A 139 -4.09 2.58 4.58
CA PHE A 139 -3.65 1.95 5.81
C PHE A 139 -2.14 1.78 5.85
N ARG A 140 -1.62 1.61 7.06
CA ARG A 140 -0.25 1.10 7.24
C ARG A 140 -0.24 -0.40 6.90
N PRO A 141 0.75 -0.90 6.15
CA PRO A 141 0.87 -2.33 5.91
C PRO A 141 1.16 -3.08 7.23
N ARG A 142 0.77 -4.35 7.32
CA ARG A 142 0.91 -5.17 8.54
C ARG A 142 2.36 -5.37 8.95
N TYR A 143 3.20 -5.77 7.98
CA TYR A 143 4.65 -5.63 8.07
C TYR A 143 5.03 -4.20 7.71
N ARG A 144 6.11 -3.65 8.28
CA ARG A 144 6.55 -2.28 7.99
C ARG A 144 7.74 -2.32 7.01
N PRO A 145 7.50 -2.38 5.69
CA PRO A 145 8.58 -2.24 4.73
C PRO A 145 9.26 -0.89 4.93
N LYS A 146 10.58 -0.88 4.80
CA LYS A 146 11.38 0.34 4.87
C LYS A 146 11.47 1.06 3.50
N LEU A 147 10.55 0.74 2.58
CA LEU A 147 10.44 1.35 1.27
C LEU A 147 9.81 2.74 1.39
N ASP A 148 10.37 3.69 0.63
CA ASP A 148 9.78 5.02 0.49
C ASP A 148 8.45 4.95 -0.29
N GLY A 149 7.48 5.77 0.10
CA GLY A 149 6.19 5.84 -0.59
C GLY A 149 6.30 6.43 -1.99
N ALA A 150 7.28 7.31 -2.23
CA ALA A 150 7.54 7.91 -3.53
C ALA A 150 7.87 6.87 -4.61
N MET A 151 8.35 5.67 -4.23
CA MET A 151 8.58 4.54 -5.15
C MET A 151 7.31 4.05 -5.86
N PHE A 152 6.14 4.36 -5.32
CA PHE A 152 4.83 3.95 -5.83
C PHE A 152 3.98 5.13 -6.28
N GLY A 153 4.30 6.33 -5.78
CA GLY A 153 3.55 7.54 -6.05
C GLY A 153 2.15 7.56 -5.44
N THR A 154 1.54 8.73 -5.50
CA THR A 154 0.22 9.02 -4.93
C THR A 154 -0.94 8.46 -5.77
N SER A 155 -0.70 8.24 -7.05
CA SER A 155 -1.75 8.01 -8.05
C SER A 155 -1.86 6.58 -8.56
N PHE A 156 -0.85 5.73 -8.32
CA PHE A 156 -0.77 4.39 -8.91
C PHE A 156 -2.02 3.52 -8.67
N PRO A 157 -2.58 3.38 -7.44
CA PRO A 157 -3.77 2.55 -7.25
C PRO A 157 -4.97 3.04 -8.05
N HIS A 158 -5.08 4.34 -8.28
CA HIS A 158 -6.19 4.92 -9.02
C HIS A 158 -6.07 4.61 -10.52
N LEU A 159 -4.86 4.79 -11.08
CA LEU A 159 -4.56 4.38 -12.45
C LEU A 159 -4.80 2.87 -12.64
N PHE A 160 -4.30 2.05 -11.73
CA PHE A 160 -4.45 0.59 -11.79
C PHE A 160 -5.91 0.17 -12.00
N PHE A 161 -6.86 0.74 -11.24
CA PHE A 161 -8.28 0.42 -11.41
C PHE A 161 -8.98 1.20 -12.53
N MET A 162 -8.35 2.19 -13.15
CA MET A 162 -8.83 2.78 -14.41
C MET A 162 -8.49 1.87 -15.59
N GLU A 163 -7.28 1.32 -15.62
CA GLU A 163 -6.83 0.37 -16.64
C GLU A 163 -7.47 -1.03 -16.46
N LEU A 164 -7.68 -1.46 -15.21
CA LEU A 164 -8.22 -2.78 -14.87
C LEU A 164 -9.55 -2.67 -14.08
N PRO A 165 -10.62 -2.13 -14.69
CA PRO A 165 -11.89 -1.89 -13.98
C PRO A 165 -12.57 -3.18 -13.50
N MET A 166 -12.32 -4.31 -14.17
CA MET A 166 -12.85 -5.63 -13.81
C MET A 166 -12.32 -6.17 -12.47
N LEU A 167 -11.18 -5.65 -11.98
CA LEU A 167 -10.61 -6.03 -10.68
C LEU A 167 -11.15 -5.18 -9.52
N ARG A 168 -11.99 -4.17 -9.80
CA ARG A 168 -12.52 -3.28 -8.77
C ARG A 168 -13.60 -4.00 -7.95
N PRO A 169 -13.42 -4.17 -6.63
CA PRO A 169 -14.42 -4.79 -5.78
C PRO A 169 -15.58 -3.84 -5.46
N GLU A 170 -16.71 -4.43 -5.07
CA GLU A 170 -17.81 -3.72 -4.46
C GLU A 170 -17.44 -3.20 -3.05
N PRO A 171 -18.03 -2.08 -2.61
CA PRO A 171 -17.83 -1.58 -1.26
C PRO A 171 -18.45 -2.53 -0.21
N PRO A 172 -17.97 -2.50 1.04
CA PRO A 172 -18.53 -3.34 2.10
C PRO A 172 -20.01 -3.03 2.34
N VAL A 173 -20.85 -4.05 2.27
CA VAL A 173 -22.30 -3.96 2.55
C VAL A 173 -22.54 -3.73 4.04
N GLU A 174 -21.80 -4.45 4.88
CA GLU A 174 -21.91 -4.38 6.34
C GLU A 174 -20.93 -3.35 6.92
N LYS A 175 -21.34 -2.70 8.01
CA LYS A 175 -20.51 -1.76 8.78
C LYS A 175 -20.69 -2.03 10.27
N TYR A 176 -19.69 -1.64 11.07
CA TYR A 176 -19.78 -1.79 12.52
C TYR A 176 -20.89 -0.90 13.06
N VAL A 177 -21.81 -1.50 13.82
CA VAL A 177 -22.89 -0.79 14.51
C VAL A 177 -22.64 -0.90 16.01
N PRO A 178 -22.13 0.15 16.67
CA PRO A 178 -21.87 0.14 18.11
C PRO A 178 -23.17 -0.02 18.90
N ARG A 179 -23.17 -0.97 19.85
CA ARG A 179 -24.31 -1.27 20.70
C ARG A 179 -23.89 -1.37 22.16
N LEU A 180 -24.73 -0.86 23.06
CA LEU A 180 -24.60 -1.01 24.50
C LEU A 180 -25.88 -1.65 25.04
N HIS A 181 -25.75 -2.81 25.69
CA HIS A 181 -26.90 -3.63 26.16
C HIS A 181 -27.97 -3.90 25.08
N GLY A 182 -27.55 -4.07 23.82
CA GLY A 182 -28.43 -4.34 22.68
C GLY A 182 -28.96 -3.09 21.95
N PHE A 183 -28.91 -1.92 22.59
CA PHE A 183 -29.35 -0.66 22.00
C PHE A 183 -28.24 -0.03 21.18
N GLN A 184 -28.59 0.47 19.99
CA GLN A 184 -27.65 1.23 19.16
C GLN A 184 -27.37 2.57 19.82
N LEU A 185 -26.10 2.97 19.82
CA LEU A 185 -25.73 4.28 20.34
C LEU A 185 -26.15 5.37 19.35
N HIS A 186 -26.74 6.45 19.87
CA HIS A 186 -27.07 7.64 19.09
C HIS A 186 -25.81 8.40 18.67
N GLU A 187 -25.84 9.09 17.53
CA GLU A 187 -24.68 9.79 16.97
C GLU A 187 -24.08 10.83 17.93
N SER A 188 -24.93 11.50 18.72
CA SER A 188 -24.50 12.47 19.73
C SER A 188 -23.59 11.88 20.81
N ALA A 189 -23.66 10.57 21.06
CA ALA A 189 -22.79 9.91 22.04
C ALA A 189 -21.33 9.78 21.57
N PHE A 190 -21.07 9.97 20.27
CA PHE A 190 -19.71 9.95 19.69
C PHE A 190 -19.11 11.33 19.54
N MET A 191 -19.91 12.40 19.72
CA MET A 191 -19.41 13.76 19.63
C MET A 191 -18.64 14.10 20.90
N PRO A 192 -17.47 14.76 20.80
CA PRO A 192 -16.79 15.29 21.97
C PRO A 192 -17.72 16.21 22.77
N LEU A 193 -17.66 16.15 24.10
CA LEU A 193 -18.41 17.07 24.94
C LEU A 193 -17.94 18.51 24.69
N ASP A 194 -18.88 19.42 24.47
CA ASP A 194 -18.57 20.84 24.46
C ASP A 194 -18.10 21.23 25.86
N PRO A 195 -16.92 21.86 26.01
CA PRO A 195 -16.44 22.33 27.31
C PRO A 195 -17.46 23.21 28.05
N ARG A 196 -18.37 23.88 27.33
CA ARG A 196 -19.42 24.76 27.86
C ARG A 196 -20.61 24.01 28.46
N ASP A 197 -20.79 22.73 28.14
CA ASP A 197 -21.89 21.91 28.68
C ASP A 197 -21.51 21.22 30.01
N SER A 198 -20.21 21.13 30.32
CA SER A 198 -19.72 20.61 31.62
C SER A 198 -20.18 21.43 32.83
N SER A 199 -20.56 22.70 32.63
CA SER A 199 -21.03 23.59 33.69
C SER A 199 -22.56 23.54 33.91
N ARG A 200 -23.31 22.73 33.15
CA ARG A 200 -24.78 22.70 33.20
C ARG A 200 -25.38 21.47 33.90
N GLU A 201 -24.56 20.51 34.34
CA GLU A 201 -25.02 19.21 34.84
C GLU A 201 -25.17 19.09 36.38
N SER A 202 -25.28 20.20 37.12
CA SER A 202 -25.53 20.15 38.57
C SER A 202 -27.00 20.02 38.97
N SER A 203 -27.92 19.81 38.03
CA SER A 203 -29.36 19.70 38.34
C SER A 203 -29.90 18.29 38.02
N PRO A 204 -30.38 17.52 39.00
CA PRO A 204 -30.91 16.18 38.74
C PRO A 204 -32.22 16.27 37.96
N LYS A 205 -32.22 15.78 36.72
CA LYS A 205 -33.47 15.57 35.96
C LYS A 205 -34.17 14.34 36.53
N SER A 206 -35.35 14.55 37.11
CA SER A 206 -36.20 13.45 37.55
C SER A 206 -36.69 12.66 36.35
N PHE A 207 -36.31 11.39 36.27
CA PHE A 207 -36.93 10.45 35.35
C PHE A 207 -38.35 10.18 35.84
N LYS A 208 -39.36 10.73 35.15
CA LYS A 208 -40.74 10.28 35.33
C LYS A 208 -40.92 8.98 34.56
N SER A 209 -41.05 7.88 35.28
CA SER A 209 -41.50 6.60 34.72
C SER A 209 -43.00 6.68 34.42
N SER A 210 -43.36 6.77 33.14
CA SER A 210 -44.73 6.52 32.70
C SER A 210 -44.89 5.03 32.39
N SER A 211 -45.54 4.29 33.29
CA SER A 211 -45.99 2.92 33.06
C SER A 211 -47.15 2.92 32.04
N PRO A 212 -47.17 2.04 31.03
CA PRO A 212 -48.39 1.78 30.28
C PRO A 212 -49.26 0.75 31.02
N SER A 213 -50.53 1.10 31.13
CA SER A 213 -51.63 0.40 31.77
C SER A 213 -51.98 -0.95 31.12
N PHE A 214 -52.36 -1.90 31.97
CA PHE A 214 -53.13 -3.11 31.64
C PHE A 214 -54.37 -2.78 30.81
N PHE A 215 -54.63 -3.59 29.77
CA PHE A 215 -55.96 -3.71 29.14
C PHE A 215 -56.66 -4.95 29.72
N PRO A 216 -57.94 -4.88 30.11
CA PRO A 216 -58.76 -6.07 30.33
C PRO A 216 -59.57 -6.45 29.08
N ASP A 217 -59.68 -7.76 28.90
CA ASP A 217 -60.53 -8.61 28.02
C ASP A 217 -60.58 -8.34 26.50
#